data_AF-A0A536V0I6-F1
#
_entry.id   AF-A0A536V0I6-F1
#
_cell.length_a   1.000
_cell.length_b   1.000
_cell.length_c   1.000
_cell.angle_alpha   90.00
_cell.angle_beta   90.00
_cell.angle_gamma   90.00
#
_symmetry.space_group_name_H-M   'P 1'
#
loop_
_entity.id
_entity.type
_entity.pdbx_description
1 polymer ?
#
loop_
_entity_poly.entity_id
_entity_poly.type
_entity_poly.pdbx_seq_one_letter_code
_entity_poly.pdbx_strand_id
1 'polypeptide(L)'
;MNSGAITTTQFLDLNQSIGGVDQDFNYVANRSVGDAGAIKRTYQAGLNMDGSGGLRDIPVFDMGGYNDTSGYHYQWYRFAIRERLREANGDVGNHVMWRGASVPQPKAWQLLNMWVLAVKQDHSSLTDHQKVVLHRPSVLVDGCWPSTSQFVAEPQTLSSAPNTTCNTVYPSWTNPRFVAGGPIQANRYKCQLKPINLADYTVTFPPAEIARLSSTFPAGVCDWSKPGVNQTGVVTWPSFGPSPDNLVFDVTNP
;
A
#
# COMPACT_ATOMS: atom_id res chain seq x y z
N MET A 1 -19.86 -1.20 -8.62
CA MET A 1 -20.69 -0.49 -9.60
C MET A 1 -20.08 -0.56 -10.99
N ASN A 2 -18.90 0.03 -11.24
CA ASN A 2 -18.32 0.06 -12.59
C ASN A 2 -18.08 -1.31 -13.22
N SER A 3 -17.77 -2.33 -12.41
CA SER A 3 -17.64 -3.73 -12.84
C SER A 3 -18.96 -4.51 -12.90
N GLY A 4 -20.09 -3.88 -12.58
CA GLY A 4 -21.39 -4.55 -12.45
C GLY A 4 -21.59 -5.38 -11.18
N ALA A 5 -20.58 -5.51 -10.31
CA ALA A 5 -20.66 -6.40 -9.13
C ALA A 5 -21.64 -5.95 -8.03
N ILE A 6 -22.00 -4.67 -8.00
CA ILE A 6 -23.04 -4.10 -7.11
C ILE A 6 -23.82 -3.03 -7.89
N THR A 7 -25.10 -2.87 -7.56
CA THR A 7 -25.95 -1.82 -8.11
C THR A 7 -25.62 -0.45 -7.50
N THR A 8 -26.09 0.63 -8.14
CA THR A 8 -25.99 1.99 -7.59
C THR A 8 -26.77 2.13 -6.28
N THR A 9 -27.94 1.49 -6.19
CA THR A 9 -28.74 1.44 -4.96
C THR A 9 -27.97 0.78 -3.81
N GLN A 10 -27.35 -0.39 -4.02
CA GLN A 10 -26.54 -1.06 -3.00
C GLN A 10 -25.35 -0.20 -2.53
N PHE A 11 -24.71 0.51 -3.45
CA PHE A 11 -23.62 1.43 -3.12
C PHE A 11 -24.10 2.59 -2.23
N LEU A 12 -25.25 3.18 -2.55
CA LEU A 12 -25.84 4.28 -1.79
C LEU A 12 -26.32 3.81 -0.42
N ASP A 13 -27.00 2.66 -0.34
CA ASP A 13 -27.48 2.09 0.92
C ASP A 13 -26.32 1.84 1.90
N LEU A 14 -25.23 1.26 1.41
CA LEU A 14 -24.01 1.05 2.19
C LEU A 14 -23.46 2.38 2.71
N ASN A 15 -23.28 3.36 1.83
CA ASN A 15 -22.64 4.62 2.21
C ASN A 15 -23.52 5.52 3.08
N GLN A 16 -24.83 5.40 3.00
CA GLN A 16 -25.76 6.11 3.88
C GLN A 16 -25.80 5.49 5.28
N SER A 17 -25.58 4.17 5.38
CA SER A 17 -25.76 3.42 6.62
C SER A 17 -24.44 3.04 7.33
N ILE A 18 -23.28 3.32 6.73
CA ILE A 18 -21.99 2.83 7.26
C ILE A 18 -21.64 3.42 8.64
N GLY A 19 -22.08 4.65 8.90
CA GLY A 19 -21.78 5.38 10.14
C GLY A 19 -20.28 5.46 10.45
N GLY A 20 -19.98 5.37 11.75
CA GLY A 20 -18.63 5.37 12.30
C GLY A 20 -18.60 4.65 13.64
N VAL A 21 -17.48 4.83 14.34
CA VAL A 21 -17.30 4.37 15.73
C VAL A 21 -16.88 5.53 16.64
N ASP A 22 -17.31 5.48 17.89
CA ASP A 22 -16.85 6.39 18.95
C ASP A 22 -15.54 5.89 19.59
N GLN A 23 -15.09 6.56 20.67
CA GLN A 23 -13.85 6.24 21.37
C GLN A 23 -13.83 4.86 22.02
N ASP A 24 -15.00 4.30 22.34
CA ASP A 24 -15.18 3.00 22.97
C ASP A 24 -15.50 1.91 21.93
N PHE A 25 -15.37 2.25 20.64
CA PHE A 25 -15.64 1.40 19.49
C PHE A 25 -17.12 1.03 19.31
N ASN A 26 -18.05 1.77 19.90
CA ASN A 26 -19.48 1.60 19.65
C ASN A 26 -19.86 2.23 18.31
N TYR A 27 -20.83 1.63 17.61
CA TYR A 27 -21.39 2.20 16.40
C TYR A 27 -22.08 3.54 16.68
N VAL A 28 -21.80 4.53 15.83
CA VAL A 28 -22.50 5.81 15.79
C VAL A 28 -22.94 6.13 14.37
N ALA A 29 -24.07 6.83 14.21
CA ALA A 29 -24.62 7.16 12.89
C ALA A 29 -23.73 8.12 12.09
N ASN A 30 -22.95 8.96 12.77
CA ASN A 30 -22.03 9.89 12.12
C ASN A 30 -20.74 9.18 11.71
N ARG A 31 -20.19 9.54 10.55
CA ARG A 31 -18.91 9.00 10.08
C ARG A 31 -17.76 9.45 10.99
N SER A 32 -16.86 8.53 11.31
CA SER A 32 -15.63 8.85 12.04
C SER A 32 -14.75 9.79 11.21
N VAL A 33 -14.24 10.85 11.86
CA VAL A 33 -13.36 11.84 11.24
C VAL A 33 -11.94 11.62 11.77
N GLY A 34 -11.01 11.31 10.86
CA GLY A 34 -9.61 11.17 11.24
C GLY A 34 -9.00 12.50 11.71
N ASP A 35 -8.38 12.48 12.90
CA ASP A 35 -7.65 13.60 13.47
C ASP A 35 -6.39 13.91 12.64
N ALA A 36 -6.30 15.14 12.15
CA ALA A 36 -5.26 15.52 11.20
C ALA A 36 -3.86 15.54 11.84
N GLY A 37 -3.76 15.84 13.14
CA GLY A 37 -2.51 15.83 13.90
C GLY A 37 -2.02 14.40 14.15
N ALA A 38 -2.90 13.51 14.60
CA ALA A 38 -2.63 12.10 14.80
C ALA A 38 -2.21 11.43 13.49
N ILE A 39 -2.90 11.72 12.37
CA ILE A 39 -2.52 11.23 11.05
C ILE A 39 -1.11 11.68 10.67
N LYS A 40 -0.78 12.96 10.86
CA LYS A 40 0.58 13.48 10.62
C LYS A 40 1.62 12.70 11.42
N ARG A 41 1.37 12.51 12.72
CA ARG A 41 2.28 11.79 13.62
C ARG A 41 2.42 10.31 13.25
N THR A 42 1.35 9.66 12.79
CA THR A 42 1.41 8.27 12.30
C THR A 42 2.39 8.13 11.13
N TYR A 43 2.42 9.11 10.22
CA TYR A 43 3.41 9.14 9.14
C TYR A 43 4.82 9.39 9.66
N GLN A 44 5.01 10.46 10.43
CA GLN A 44 6.34 10.83 10.95
C GLN A 44 6.95 9.73 11.83
N ALA A 45 6.12 8.99 12.57
CA ALA A 45 6.55 7.91 13.44
C ALA A 45 6.88 6.59 12.72
N GLY A 46 6.60 6.50 11.41
CA GLY A 46 6.80 5.25 10.65
C GLY A 46 5.82 4.14 11.03
N LEU A 47 4.68 4.46 11.66
CA LEU A 47 3.61 3.49 11.91
C LEU A 47 2.95 3.02 10.59
N ASN A 48 3.11 3.81 9.53
CA ASN A 48 2.93 3.36 8.16
C ASN A 48 4.30 3.10 7.53
N MET A 49 4.50 1.92 6.95
CA MET A 49 5.64 1.69 6.06
C MET A 49 5.39 2.41 4.73
N ASP A 50 5.93 3.61 4.55
CA ASP A 50 5.67 4.48 3.39
C ASP A 50 6.65 4.29 2.22
N GLY A 51 7.57 3.32 2.31
CA GLY A 51 8.60 3.07 1.29
C GLY A 51 9.83 3.98 1.39
N SER A 52 9.79 5.00 2.24
CA SER A 52 10.85 6.00 2.39
C SER A 52 11.80 5.67 3.56
N GLY A 53 12.54 6.68 4.03
CA GLY A 53 13.59 6.51 5.04
C GLY A 53 14.64 5.49 4.58
N GLY A 54 15.12 4.65 5.49
CA GLY A 54 16.13 3.64 5.17
C GLY A 54 15.67 2.57 4.18
N LEU A 55 14.35 2.35 4.00
CA LEU A 55 13.85 1.30 3.12
C LEU A 55 14.13 1.60 1.64
N ARG A 56 14.26 2.89 1.28
CA ARG A 56 14.65 3.35 -0.06
C ARG A 56 16.06 2.89 -0.44
N ASP A 57 16.96 2.80 0.53
CA ASP A 57 18.41 2.72 0.30
C ASP A 57 19.00 1.34 0.61
N ILE A 58 18.17 0.33 0.86
CA ILE A 58 18.61 -1.04 1.16
C ILE A 58 18.04 -2.07 0.17
N PRO A 59 18.71 -3.22 -0.01
CA PRO A 59 18.13 -4.39 -0.66
C PRO A 59 16.84 -4.85 0.02
N VAL A 60 15.75 -4.96 -0.73
CA VAL A 60 14.45 -5.47 -0.27
C VAL A 60 14.12 -6.76 -1.01
N PHE A 61 14.10 -7.86 -0.24
CA PHE A 61 13.65 -9.16 -0.73
C PHE A 61 12.29 -9.47 -0.10
N ASP A 62 11.24 -9.22 -0.86
CA ASP A 62 9.88 -9.59 -0.49
C ASP A 62 9.61 -11.06 -0.86
N MET A 63 9.60 -11.91 0.17
CA MET A 63 9.30 -13.32 0.03
C MET A 63 8.33 -13.77 1.13
N GLY A 64 7.56 -14.82 0.86
CA GLY A 64 6.77 -15.47 1.89
C GLY A 64 5.70 -16.38 1.31
N GLY A 65 5.01 -17.07 2.22
CA GLY A 65 3.92 -17.97 1.87
C GLY A 65 2.81 -17.26 1.08
N TYR A 66 2.26 -17.96 0.10
CA TYR A 66 0.98 -17.61 -0.47
C TYR A 66 -0.12 -17.94 0.54
N ASN A 67 -0.85 -16.91 0.97
CA ASN A 67 -1.89 -16.97 1.97
C ASN A 67 -3.16 -16.23 1.52
N ASP A 68 -3.34 -16.06 0.21
CA ASP A 68 -4.59 -15.60 -0.39
C ASP A 68 -5.56 -16.79 -0.53
N THR A 69 -5.79 -17.46 0.60
CA THR A 69 -6.66 -18.63 0.75
C THR A 69 -7.57 -18.43 1.96
N SER A 70 -8.72 -19.11 1.97
CA SER A 70 -9.58 -19.23 3.16
C SER A 70 -9.95 -17.92 3.88
N GLY A 71 -10.28 -16.88 3.11
CA GLY A 71 -10.78 -15.60 3.64
C GLY A 71 -9.70 -14.54 3.93
N TYR A 72 -8.42 -14.87 3.75
CA TYR A 72 -7.33 -13.90 3.83
C TYR A 72 -6.95 -13.39 2.43
N HIS A 73 -6.71 -12.08 2.33
CA HIS A 73 -6.26 -11.39 1.12
C HIS A 73 -5.08 -10.49 1.46
N TYR A 74 -3.89 -11.07 1.56
CA TYR A 74 -2.65 -10.40 1.96
C TYR A 74 -1.66 -10.20 0.83
N GLN A 75 -1.81 -10.86 -0.33
CA GLN A 75 -0.89 -10.69 -1.46
C GLN A 75 -0.83 -9.23 -1.93
N TRP A 76 -1.94 -8.48 -1.84
CA TRP A 76 -1.94 -7.07 -2.24
C TRP A 76 -0.95 -6.20 -1.44
N TYR A 77 -0.60 -6.54 -0.19
CA TYR A 77 0.37 -5.76 0.60
C TYR A 77 1.76 -5.74 -0.03
N ARG A 78 2.16 -6.84 -0.70
CA ARG A 78 3.43 -6.95 -1.44
C ARG A 78 3.49 -5.92 -2.56
N PHE A 79 2.40 -5.80 -3.32
CA PHE A 79 2.25 -4.80 -4.37
C PHE A 79 2.12 -3.38 -3.81
N ALA A 80 1.48 -3.21 -2.65
CA ALA A 80 1.42 -1.93 -1.96
C ALA A 80 2.82 -1.44 -1.57
N ILE A 81 3.65 -2.29 -0.96
CA ILE A 81 5.03 -1.95 -0.59
C ILE A 81 5.85 -1.59 -1.84
N ARG A 82 5.74 -2.38 -2.90
CA ARG A 82 6.42 -2.08 -4.18
C ARG A 82 6.03 -0.72 -4.75
N GLU A 83 4.75 -0.37 -4.74
CA GLU A 83 4.31 0.93 -5.25
C GLU A 83 4.64 2.09 -4.31
N ARG A 84 4.75 1.86 -3.00
CA ARG A 84 5.29 2.83 -2.05
C ARG A 84 6.79 3.10 -2.29
N LEU A 85 7.57 2.05 -2.55
CA LEU A 85 8.97 2.18 -2.97
C LEU A 85 9.07 2.96 -4.29
N ARG A 86 8.20 2.68 -5.27
CA ARG A 86 8.16 3.45 -6.51
C ARG A 86 7.88 4.93 -6.27
N GLU A 87 6.93 5.27 -5.41
CA GLU A 87 6.64 6.66 -5.03
C GLU A 87 7.83 7.31 -4.32
N ALA A 88 8.53 6.59 -3.45
CA ALA A 88 9.65 7.11 -2.67
C ALA A 88 10.95 7.25 -3.48
N ASN A 89 11.20 6.34 -4.43
CA ASN A 89 12.49 6.19 -5.12
C ASN A 89 12.44 6.73 -6.55
N GLY A 90 11.27 6.66 -7.20
CA GLY A 90 11.12 6.80 -8.65
C GLY A 90 11.23 5.46 -9.41
N ASP A 91 11.72 4.40 -8.74
CA ASP A 91 11.86 3.05 -9.28
C ASP A 91 11.67 1.98 -8.19
N VAL A 92 11.87 0.71 -8.57
CA VAL A 92 11.77 -0.46 -7.67
C VAL A 92 12.99 -1.37 -7.79
N GLY A 93 14.13 -0.82 -8.23
CA GLY A 93 15.36 -1.56 -8.48
C GLY A 93 15.93 -2.20 -7.21
N ASN A 94 15.62 -1.62 -6.04
CA ASN A 94 15.95 -2.19 -4.75
C ASN A 94 14.97 -3.28 -4.25
N HIS A 95 13.96 -3.68 -5.03
CA HIS A 95 12.95 -4.65 -4.61
C HIS A 95 12.83 -5.86 -5.55
N VAL A 96 12.87 -7.06 -4.99
CA VAL A 96 12.49 -8.31 -5.66
C VAL A 96 11.36 -9.01 -4.91
N MET A 97 10.42 -9.59 -5.66
CA MET A 97 9.26 -10.29 -5.13
C MET A 97 9.26 -11.77 -5.57
N TRP A 98 9.31 -12.69 -4.60
CA TRP A 98 9.08 -14.12 -4.81
C TRP A 98 7.80 -14.57 -4.11
N ARG A 99 6.82 -15.03 -4.90
CA ARG A 99 5.57 -15.60 -4.38
C ARG A 99 5.60 -17.13 -4.42
N GLY A 100 5.04 -17.79 -3.42
CA GLY A 100 4.88 -19.24 -3.45
C GLY A 100 4.41 -19.83 -2.13
N ALA A 101 3.84 -21.03 -2.14
CA ALA A 101 3.42 -21.70 -0.90
C ALA A 101 4.64 -22.06 -0.02
N SER A 102 5.75 -22.43 -0.65
CA SER A 102 6.98 -22.88 0.02
C SER A 102 8.22 -22.30 -0.68
N VAL A 103 8.40 -20.97 -0.61
CA VAL A 103 9.60 -20.32 -1.16
C VAL A 103 10.85 -20.86 -0.45
N PRO A 104 11.90 -21.34 -1.17
CA PRO A 104 13.11 -21.89 -0.55
C PRO A 104 13.92 -20.82 0.22
N GLN A 105 13.65 -20.69 1.52
CA GLN A 105 14.26 -19.66 2.38
C GLN A 105 15.79 -19.67 2.37
N PRO A 106 16.50 -20.83 2.40
CA PRO A 106 17.96 -20.83 2.32
C PRO A 106 18.51 -20.20 1.04
N LYS A 107 17.84 -20.43 -0.10
CA LYS A 107 18.22 -19.83 -1.39
C LYS A 107 17.97 -18.33 -1.41
N ALA A 108 16.83 -17.89 -0.89
CA ALA A 108 16.52 -16.46 -0.81
C ALA A 108 17.52 -15.71 0.09
N TRP A 109 17.85 -16.28 1.26
CA TRP A 109 18.84 -15.72 2.18
C TRP A 109 20.24 -15.64 1.56
N GLN A 110 20.66 -16.69 0.83
CA GLN A 110 21.92 -16.69 0.10
C GLN A 110 22.00 -15.55 -0.91
N LEU A 111 20.94 -15.32 -1.68
CA LEU A 111 20.89 -14.25 -2.70
C LEU A 111 20.81 -12.85 -2.07
N LEU A 112 20.04 -12.68 -0.99
CA LEU A 112 20.02 -11.43 -0.24
C LEU A 112 21.40 -11.10 0.33
N ASN A 113 22.09 -12.08 0.94
CA ASN A 113 23.45 -11.89 1.45
C ASN A 113 24.42 -11.52 0.34
N MET A 114 24.35 -12.18 -0.82
CA MET A 114 25.17 -11.82 -1.98
C MET A 114 24.95 -10.36 -2.39
N TRP A 115 23.70 -9.91 -2.44
CA TRP A 115 23.35 -8.53 -2.77
C TRP A 115 23.91 -7.53 -1.75
N VAL A 116 23.65 -7.76 -0.46
CA VAL A 116 24.12 -6.89 0.63
C VAL A 116 25.64 -6.81 0.68
N LEU A 117 26.34 -7.94 0.50
CA LEU A 117 27.80 -7.97 0.50
C LEU A 117 28.39 -7.21 -0.69
N ALA A 118 27.79 -7.32 -1.88
CA ALA A 118 28.22 -6.57 -3.06
C ALA A 118 28.05 -5.06 -2.86
N VAL A 119 26.91 -4.62 -2.33
CA VAL A 119 26.67 -3.21 -1.97
C VAL A 119 27.70 -2.72 -0.93
N LYS A 120 28.00 -3.52 0.09
CA LYS A 120 28.98 -3.18 1.13
C LYS A 120 30.41 -3.04 0.59
N GLN A 121 30.77 -3.78 -0.46
CA GLN A 121 32.08 -3.70 -1.12
C GLN A 121 32.20 -2.49 -2.05
N ASP A 122 31.08 -1.82 -2.37
CA ASP A 122 31.07 -0.64 -3.23
C ASP A 122 31.45 0.63 -2.44
N HIS A 123 32.73 1.00 -2.55
CA HIS A 123 33.29 2.23 -2.00
C HIS A 123 33.24 3.43 -2.96
N SER A 124 32.48 3.34 -4.06
CA SER A 124 32.29 4.47 -4.97
C SER A 124 31.50 5.61 -4.31
N SER A 125 31.47 6.76 -4.99
CA SER A 125 30.71 7.95 -4.60
C SER A 125 29.24 7.93 -5.06
N LEU A 126 28.73 6.80 -5.55
CA LEU A 126 27.31 6.64 -5.88
C LEU A 126 26.44 6.76 -4.63
N THR A 127 25.18 7.15 -4.80
CA THR A 127 24.22 7.13 -3.67
C THR A 127 23.95 5.69 -3.23
N ASP A 128 23.52 5.50 -1.98
CA ASP A 128 23.20 4.15 -1.46
C ASP A 128 22.17 3.43 -2.34
N HIS A 129 21.09 4.11 -2.73
CA HIS A 129 20.13 3.58 -3.69
C HIS A 129 20.77 3.13 -5.01
N GLN A 130 21.64 3.95 -5.61
CA GLN A 130 22.30 3.60 -6.88
C GLN A 130 23.18 2.35 -6.73
N LYS A 131 23.91 2.23 -5.62
CA LYS A 131 24.70 1.03 -5.30
C LYS A 131 23.80 -0.20 -5.18
N VAL A 132 22.69 -0.08 -4.46
CA VAL A 132 21.73 -1.17 -4.31
C VAL A 132 21.19 -1.63 -5.68
N VAL A 133 20.75 -0.71 -6.53
CA VAL A 133 20.23 -1.06 -7.86
C VAL A 133 21.31 -1.70 -8.73
N LEU A 134 22.54 -1.17 -8.72
CA LEU A 134 23.66 -1.67 -9.52
C LEU A 134 24.09 -3.09 -9.12
N HIS A 135 24.10 -3.38 -7.81
CA HIS A 135 24.63 -4.63 -7.26
C HIS A 135 23.58 -5.72 -7.04
N ARG A 136 22.35 -5.54 -7.54
CA ARG A 136 21.35 -6.61 -7.51
C ARG A 136 21.86 -7.80 -8.34
N PRO A 137 21.99 -9.02 -7.76
CA PRO A 137 22.41 -10.20 -8.51
C PRO A 137 21.52 -10.41 -9.74
N SER A 138 22.11 -10.64 -10.91
CA SER A 138 21.35 -10.79 -12.16
C SER A 138 20.38 -11.99 -12.14
N VAL A 139 20.69 -13.02 -11.35
CA VAL A 139 19.82 -14.18 -11.11
C VAL A 139 18.68 -13.90 -10.12
N LEU A 140 18.77 -12.81 -9.36
CA LEU A 140 17.75 -12.38 -8.41
C LEU A 140 16.74 -11.48 -9.13
N VAL A 141 15.76 -12.13 -9.73
CA VAL A 141 14.64 -11.50 -10.44
C VAL A 141 13.32 -11.83 -9.76
N ASP A 142 12.28 -11.06 -10.08
CA ASP A 142 10.91 -11.40 -9.72
C ASP A 142 10.50 -12.79 -10.22
N GLY A 143 9.62 -13.44 -9.47
CA GLY A 143 9.07 -14.72 -9.90
C GLY A 143 8.19 -15.39 -8.87
N CYS A 144 7.86 -16.64 -9.15
CA CYS A 144 7.14 -17.48 -8.20
C CYS A 144 7.68 -18.90 -8.16
N TRP A 145 7.32 -19.61 -7.09
CA TRP A 145 7.72 -20.97 -6.82
C TRP A 145 6.49 -21.88 -6.74
N PRO A 146 6.00 -22.45 -7.88
CA PRO A 146 4.90 -23.42 -7.88
C PRO A 146 5.18 -24.65 -7.00
N SER A 147 6.46 -25.00 -6.84
CA SER A 147 6.97 -26.02 -5.93
C SER A 147 8.33 -25.59 -5.37
N THR A 148 8.87 -26.32 -4.39
CA THR A 148 10.19 -26.02 -3.79
C THR A 148 11.37 -26.18 -4.76
N SER A 149 11.17 -26.86 -5.90
CA SER A 149 12.22 -27.13 -6.90
C SER A 149 12.02 -26.39 -8.23
N GLN A 150 10.85 -25.77 -8.44
CA GLN A 150 10.52 -25.08 -9.68
C GLN A 150 10.40 -23.58 -9.45
N PHE A 151 11.27 -22.81 -10.10
CA PHE A 151 11.18 -21.35 -10.14
C PHE A 151 10.69 -20.90 -11.52
N VAL A 152 9.73 -19.99 -11.52
CA VAL A 152 9.25 -19.30 -12.72
C VAL A 152 9.68 -17.84 -12.60
N ALA A 153 10.67 -17.44 -13.40
CA ALA A 153 11.14 -16.06 -13.51
C ALA A 153 10.12 -15.26 -14.33
N GLU A 154 9.43 -14.32 -13.70
CA GLU A 154 8.35 -13.55 -14.33
C GLU A 154 8.09 -12.26 -13.53
N PRO A 155 7.86 -11.10 -14.17
CA PRO A 155 7.40 -9.91 -13.46
C PRO A 155 6.11 -10.20 -12.68
N GLN A 156 6.12 -9.91 -11.37
CA GLN A 156 4.91 -10.14 -10.56
C GLN A 156 3.88 -9.04 -10.82
N THR A 157 2.63 -9.43 -11.08
CA THR A 157 1.51 -8.52 -11.36
C THR A 157 0.34 -8.77 -10.41
N LEU A 158 -0.36 -7.70 -10.02
CA LEU A 158 -1.54 -7.77 -9.16
C LEU A 158 -2.77 -8.15 -9.99
N SER A 159 -3.14 -9.43 -9.98
CA SER A 159 -4.33 -9.93 -10.68
C SER A 159 -4.83 -11.23 -10.07
N SER A 160 -6.16 -11.37 -10.01
CA SER A 160 -6.83 -12.62 -9.66
C SER A 160 -7.11 -13.52 -10.86
N ALA A 161 -6.91 -13.02 -12.08
CA ALA A 161 -7.06 -13.79 -13.31
C ALA A 161 -5.78 -14.57 -13.65
N PRO A 162 -5.88 -15.74 -14.32
CA PRO A 162 -4.73 -16.54 -14.77
C PRO A 162 -4.07 -15.93 -16.01
N ASN A 163 -3.64 -14.68 -15.91
CA ASN A 163 -3.02 -13.92 -17.00
C ASN A 163 -1.49 -14.04 -17.05
N THR A 164 -0.90 -14.74 -16.08
CA THR A 164 0.53 -15.06 -15.97
C THR A 164 0.68 -16.49 -15.43
N THR A 165 1.83 -17.11 -15.62
CA THR A 165 2.10 -18.41 -14.98
C THR A 165 2.01 -18.27 -13.46
N CYS A 166 2.58 -17.19 -12.91
CA CYS A 166 2.51 -16.95 -11.47
C CYS A 166 1.09 -16.67 -10.93
N ASN A 167 0.24 -15.90 -11.62
CA ASN A 167 -1.14 -15.66 -11.15
C ASN A 167 -2.07 -16.86 -11.40
N THR A 168 -1.70 -17.78 -12.28
CA THR A 168 -2.42 -19.05 -12.43
C THR A 168 -2.31 -19.91 -11.18
N VAL A 169 -1.13 -19.93 -10.54
CA VAL A 169 -0.89 -20.69 -9.31
C VAL A 169 -1.18 -19.85 -8.05
N TYR A 170 -0.93 -18.55 -8.12
CA TYR A 170 -0.99 -17.60 -6.99
C TYR A 170 -1.78 -16.33 -7.36
N PRO A 171 -3.11 -16.43 -7.61
CA PRO A 171 -3.93 -15.26 -7.91
C PRO A 171 -3.90 -14.27 -6.74
N SER A 172 -3.86 -12.97 -7.01
CA SER A 172 -3.85 -11.95 -5.96
C SER A 172 -5.18 -11.23 -5.92
N TRP A 173 -5.81 -11.26 -4.75
CA TRP A 173 -7.03 -10.51 -4.49
C TRP A 173 -6.68 -9.15 -3.88
N THR A 174 -7.59 -8.21 -4.03
CA THR A 174 -7.40 -6.82 -3.57
C THR A 174 -8.35 -6.51 -2.41
N ASN A 175 -8.31 -5.27 -1.92
CA ASN A 175 -9.14 -4.83 -0.82
C ASN A 175 -10.27 -3.89 -1.31
N PRO A 176 -11.37 -3.75 -0.54
CA PRO A 176 -12.49 -2.90 -0.93
C PRO A 176 -12.12 -1.44 -1.23
N ARG A 177 -11.08 -0.89 -0.58
CA ARG A 177 -10.64 0.50 -0.81
C ARG A 177 -10.01 0.66 -2.19
N PHE A 178 -9.21 -0.31 -2.63
CA PHE A 178 -8.66 -0.34 -3.98
C PHE A 178 -9.77 -0.51 -5.03
N VAL A 179 -10.71 -1.44 -4.79
CA VAL A 179 -11.87 -1.65 -5.68
C VAL A 179 -12.76 -0.42 -5.79
N ALA A 180 -12.83 0.40 -4.73
CA ALA A 180 -13.53 1.69 -4.70
C ALA A 180 -12.73 2.84 -5.35
N GLY A 181 -11.62 2.57 -6.05
CA GLY A 181 -10.81 3.55 -6.78
C GLY A 181 -9.65 4.15 -5.99
N GLY A 182 -9.42 3.69 -4.75
CA GLY A 182 -8.25 4.09 -3.97
C GLY A 182 -6.94 3.50 -4.51
N PRO A 183 -5.79 4.12 -4.19
CA PRO A 183 -4.48 3.64 -4.63
C PRO A 183 -4.07 2.33 -3.93
N ILE A 184 -3.36 1.44 -4.63
CA ILE A 184 -2.92 0.14 -4.09
C ILE A 184 -1.95 0.29 -2.91
N GLN A 185 -1.20 1.40 -2.89
CA GLN A 185 -0.29 1.78 -1.81
C GLN A 185 -1.01 1.79 -0.47
N ALA A 186 -2.32 2.08 -0.40
CA ALA A 186 -3.12 2.06 0.82
C ALA A 186 -2.49 2.81 2.03
N ASN A 187 -1.63 3.79 1.77
CA ASN A 187 -0.92 4.59 2.76
C ASN A 187 -1.53 6.00 2.90
N ARG A 188 -2.70 6.26 2.31
CA ARG A 188 -3.42 7.54 2.45
C ARG A 188 -4.56 7.36 3.46
N TYR A 189 -4.34 7.79 4.69
CA TYR A 189 -5.30 7.58 5.80
C TYR A 189 -6.53 8.46 5.68
N LYS A 190 -6.34 9.70 5.22
CA LYS A 190 -7.39 10.66 4.94
C LYS A 190 -7.12 11.30 3.58
N CYS A 191 -8.06 11.13 2.65
CA CYS A 191 -7.97 11.75 1.35
C CYS A 191 -8.35 13.23 1.43
N GLN A 192 -7.81 14.04 0.52
CA GLN A 192 -8.44 15.32 0.20
C GLN A 192 -9.74 15.05 -0.56
N LEU A 193 -10.70 15.97 -0.50
CA LEU A 193 -11.99 15.79 -1.15
C LEU A 193 -12.10 16.65 -2.41
N LYS A 194 -12.78 16.12 -3.42
CA LYS A 194 -13.23 16.83 -4.61
C LYS A 194 -14.75 16.75 -4.74
N PRO A 195 -15.40 17.70 -5.43
CA PRO A 195 -16.82 17.60 -5.74
C PRO A 195 -17.14 16.28 -6.45
N ILE A 196 -18.37 15.79 -6.26
CA ILE A 196 -18.87 14.64 -7.02
C ILE A 196 -18.88 15.01 -8.50
N ASN A 197 -18.23 14.18 -9.32
CA ASN A 197 -18.28 14.26 -10.76
C ASN A 197 -18.91 12.97 -11.31
N LEU A 198 -20.09 13.08 -11.93
CA LEU A 198 -20.77 11.89 -12.48
C LEU A 198 -19.99 11.23 -13.62
N ALA A 199 -19.08 11.96 -14.28
CA ALA A 199 -18.20 11.39 -15.30
C ALA A 199 -17.12 10.45 -14.73
N ASP A 200 -16.91 10.43 -13.42
CA ASP A 200 -16.01 9.47 -12.76
C ASP A 200 -16.63 8.06 -12.67
N TYR A 201 -17.91 7.91 -12.98
CA TYR A 201 -18.66 6.66 -12.90
C TYR A 201 -19.03 6.16 -14.30
N THR A 202 -18.80 4.88 -14.57
CA THR A 202 -19.22 4.27 -15.85
C THR A 202 -20.70 3.88 -15.87
N VAL A 203 -21.36 3.97 -14.72
CA VAL A 203 -22.79 3.69 -14.53
C VAL A 203 -23.58 4.98 -14.46
N THR A 204 -24.85 4.92 -14.88
CA THR A 204 -25.77 6.05 -14.80
C THR A 204 -26.55 6.01 -13.48
N PHE A 205 -26.54 7.13 -12.75
CA PHE A 205 -27.41 7.32 -11.57
C PHE A 205 -28.73 7.97 -11.99
N PRO A 206 -29.90 7.41 -11.62
CA PRO A 206 -31.18 8.11 -11.72
C PRO A 206 -31.18 9.42 -10.90
N PRO A 207 -32.02 10.42 -11.25
CA PRO A 207 -32.05 11.71 -10.55
C PRO A 207 -32.20 11.61 -9.02
N ALA A 208 -33.05 10.70 -8.54
CA ALA A 208 -33.23 10.47 -7.10
C ALA A 208 -31.95 9.93 -6.43
N GLU A 209 -31.19 9.09 -7.13
CA GLU A 209 -29.93 8.56 -6.63
C GLU A 209 -28.78 9.59 -6.67
N ILE A 210 -28.79 10.51 -7.63
CA ILE A 210 -27.88 11.67 -7.64
C ILE A 210 -28.11 12.53 -6.40
N ALA A 211 -29.37 12.81 -6.05
CA ALA A 211 -29.70 13.56 -4.83
C ALA A 211 -29.24 12.83 -3.56
N ARG A 212 -29.42 11.49 -3.50
CA ARG A 212 -28.89 10.66 -2.40
C ARG A 212 -27.37 10.72 -2.31
N LEU A 213 -26.66 10.63 -3.44
CA LEU A 213 -25.21 10.70 -3.50
C LEU A 213 -24.69 12.02 -2.94
N SER A 214 -25.24 13.14 -3.41
CA SER A 214 -24.89 14.49 -2.95
C SER A 214 -25.18 14.71 -1.46
N SER A 215 -26.30 14.18 -0.96
CA SER A 215 -26.65 14.24 0.46
C SER A 215 -25.73 13.38 1.34
N THR A 216 -25.28 12.24 0.82
CA THR A 216 -24.37 11.32 1.54
C THR A 216 -22.94 11.88 1.64
N PHE A 217 -22.51 12.60 0.60
CA PHE A 217 -21.17 13.18 0.51
C PHE A 217 -21.23 14.69 0.27
N PRO A 218 -21.75 15.48 1.23
CA PRO A 218 -21.97 16.92 1.03
C PRO A 218 -20.66 17.69 0.87
N ALA A 219 -19.56 17.18 1.43
CA ALA A 219 -18.21 17.75 1.28
C ALA A 219 -17.44 17.17 0.07
N GLY A 220 -18.06 16.27 -0.71
CA GLY A 220 -17.43 15.58 -1.83
C GLY A 220 -16.84 14.21 -1.49
N VAL A 221 -16.17 13.63 -2.48
CA VAL A 221 -15.58 12.29 -2.44
C VAL A 221 -14.05 12.37 -2.52
N CYS A 222 -13.35 11.28 -2.22
CA CYS A 222 -11.90 11.27 -2.24
C CYS A 222 -11.31 11.68 -3.59
N ASP A 223 -10.39 12.64 -3.55
CA ASP A 223 -9.50 12.98 -4.64
C ASP A 223 -8.20 12.18 -4.52
N TRP A 224 -8.20 11.00 -5.15
CA TRP A 224 -7.02 10.14 -5.19
C TRP A 224 -5.90 10.66 -6.10
N SER A 225 -6.09 11.78 -6.82
CA SER A 225 -4.99 12.43 -7.54
C SER A 225 -4.08 13.25 -6.60
N LYS A 226 -4.54 13.52 -5.37
CA LYS A 226 -3.82 14.31 -4.38
C LYS A 226 -3.16 13.45 -3.31
N PRO A 227 -2.08 13.93 -2.68
CA PRO A 227 -1.56 13.34 -1.44
C PRO A 227 -2.62 13.33 -0.33
N GLY A 228 -2.45 12.42 0.62
CA GLY A 228 -3.28 12.39 1.83
C GLY A 228 -3.16 13.67 2.65
N VAL A 229 -4.21 13.99 3.41
CA VAL A 229 -4.19 15.11 4.37
C VAL A 229 -3.06 14.90 5.37
N ASN A 230 -2.20 15.90 5.50
CA ASN A 230 -0.99 15.86 6.33
C ASN A 230 -0.06 14.66 6.07
N GLN A 231 -0.14 14.07 4.87
CA GLN A 231 0.82 13.05 4.47
C GLN A 231 2.21 13.68 4.41
N THR A 232 3.15 13.04 5.08
CA THR A 232 4.54 13.49 5.19
C THR A 232 5.44 12.26 5.26
N GLY A 233 6.74 12.44 5.09
CA GLY A 233 7.69 11.34 5.21
C GLY A 233 7.96 10.96 6.66
N VAL A 234 8.47 9.76 6.85
CA VAL A 234 8.99 9.31 8.15
C VAL A 234 10.11 10.24 8.66
N VAL A 235 10.09 10.52 9.96
CA VAL A 235 11.19 11.16 10.69
C VAL A 235 11.97 10.04 11.37
N THR A 236 13.27 9.92 11.08
CA THR A 236 14.09 8.90 11.75
C THR A 236 14.32 9.29 13.20
N TRP A 237 14.20 8.31 14.11
CA TRP A 237 14.32 8.52 15.56
C TRP A 237 13.40 9.64 16.10
N PRO A 238 12.07 9.54 15.88
CA PRO A 238 11.14 10.61 16.22
C PRO A 238 11.00 10.74 17.75
N SER A 239 11.06 11.96 18.26
CA SER A 239 10.80 12.28 19.66
C SER A 239 9.35 12.67 19.88
N PHE A 240 8.73 12.11 20.92
CA PHE A 240 7.42 12.49 21.43
C PHE A 240 7.52 13.38 22.68
N GLY A 241 8.68 14.03 22.86
CA GLY A 241 9.04 14.80 24.05
C GLY A 241 9.73 13.93 25.12
N PRO A 242 10.53 14.53 26.02
CA PRO A 242 10.88 15.96 26.05
C PRO A 242 12.09 16.32 25.16
N SER A 243 12.72 15.36 24.47
CA SER A 243 13.89 15.66 23.64
C SER A 243 13.49 16.60 22.48
N PRO A 244 14.19 17.73 22.26
CA PRO A 244 13.91 18.62 21.14
C PRO A 244 14.40 18.02 19.80
N ASP A 245 15.32 17.05 19.83
CA ASP A 245 15.84 16.40 18.64
C ASP A 245 14.74 15.54 17.99
N ASN A 246 14.51 15.76 16.70
CA ASN A 246 13.47 15.06 15.92
C ASN A 246 12.07 15.11 16.56
N LEU A 247 11.73 16.19 17.27
CA LEU A 247 10.44 16.35 17.96
C LEU A 247 9.27 16.37 16.95
N VAL A 248 8.38 15.38 17.04
CA VAL A 248 7.16 15.26 16.22
C VAL A 248 5.88 15.58 17.01
N PHE A 249 5.95 15.49 18.34
CA PHE A 249 4.90 15.83 19.28
C PHE A 249 5.50 16.01 20.68
N ASP A 250 4.90 16.82 21.53
CA ASP A 250 5.31 16.90 22.93
C ASP A 250 4.15 16.40 23.82
N VAL A 251 4.27 15.17 24.34
CA VAL A 251 3.25 14.61 25.23
C VAL A 251 3.16 15.35 26.57
N THR A 252 4.16 16.15 26.93
CA THR A 252 4.18 16.94 28.16
C THR A 252 3.51 18.30 28.00
N ASN A 253 3.28 18.74 26.76
CA ASN A 253 2.57 19.97 26.40
C ASN A 253 1.69 19.71 25.14
N PRO A 254 0.62 18.90 25.29
CA PRO A 254 -0.13 18.31 24.18
C PRO A 254 -1.00 19.27 23.36
#